data_AF-A0AB73T3K9-F1
#
_entry.id   AF-A0AB73T3K9-F1
#
_cell.length_a   1.000
_cell.length_b   1.000
_cell.length_c   1.000
_cell.angle_alpha   90.00
_cell.angle_beta   90.00
_cell.angle_gamma   90.00
#
_symmetry.space_group_name_H-M   'P 1'
#
loop_
_entity.id
_entity.type
_entity.pdbx_description
1 polymer ?
#
loop_
_entity_poly.entity_id
_entity_poly.type
_entity_poly.pdbx_seq_one_letter_code
_entity_poly.pdbx_strand_id
1 'polypeptide(L)'
;MQQYQFEKIYSQMQKEFGRIKPGQEDDHSFMLMPLETNALKINRKYPSSNSRRLKEATALVLFDIKERCTGEKYDLSSFRNEDNQRLEQALLMAFDPFTNEEVMASLKSTASIDLENTDDLHNFYQEPVICILRIKESIDTWEKNLGANGYFEFIEKFMGNKITDDKMNFSFAVPGENLS
;
A
#
# COMPACT_ATOMS: atom_id res chain seq x y z
N MET A 1 -6.07 14.82 -16.91
CA MET A 1 -4.63 14.87 -16.53
C MET A 1 -4.31 13.98 -15.34
N GLN A 2 -5.08 14.03 -14.26
CA GLN A 2 -4.89 13.17 -13.06
C GLN A 2 -4.85 11.66 -13.37
N GLN A 3 -5.83 11.14 -14.10
CA GLN A 3 -5.88 9.72 -14.46
C GLN A 3 -4.66 9.25 -15.27
N TYR A 4 -4.15 10.07 -16.19
CA TYR A 4 -2.95 9.75 -16.97
C TYR A 4 -1.70 9.63 -16.08
N GLN A 5 -1.55 10.50 -15.08
CA GLN A 5 -0.42 10.43 -14.16
C GLN A 5 -0.50 9.20 -13.25
N PHE A 6 -1.70 8.82 -12.82
CA PHE A 6 -1.91 7.58 -12.06
C PHE A 6 -1.59 6.33 -12.89
N GLU A 7 -2.10 6.23 -14.12
CA GLU A 7 -1.76 5.08 -14.98
C GLU A 7 -0.25 5.05 -15.32
N LYS A 8 0.40 6.22 -15.43
CA LYS A 8 1.84 6.30 -15.63
C LYS A 8 2.63 5.76 -14.43
N ILE A 9 2.28 6.15 -13.20
CA ILE A 9 3.01 5.66 -12.02
C ILE A 9 2.82 4.15 -11.84
N TYR A 10 1.61 3.62 -12.01
CA TYR A 10 1.38 2.17 -11.95
C TYR A 10 2.25 1.42 -12.97
N SER A 11 2.30 1.90 -14.21
CA SER A 11 3.11 1.29 -15.27
C SER A 11 4.60 1.35 -14.97
N GLN A 12 5.09 2.47 -14.41
CA GLN A 12 6.49 2.63 -14.03
C GLN A 12 6.87 1.69 -12.89
N MET A 13 6.10 1.70 -11.80
CA MET A 13 6.37 0.87 -10.62
C MET A 13 6.26 -0.62 -10.96
N GLN A 14 5.31 -1.03 -11.81
CA GLN A 14 5.22 -2.41 -12.26
C GLN A 14 6.43 -2.83 -13.12
N LYS A 15 6.99 -1.91 -13.93
CA LYS A 15 8.18 -2.20 -14.73
C LYS A 15 9.43 -2.35 -13.87
N GLU A 16 9.51 -1.56 -12.81
CA GLU A 16 10.66 -1.46 -11.91
C GLU A 16 10.66 -2.59 -10.86
N PHE A 17 9.54 -2.76 -10.15
CA PHE A 17 9.40 -3.71 -9.04
C PHE A 17 8.67 -5.01 -9.46
N GLY A 18 8.10 -5.08 -10.66
CA GLY A 18 7.36 -6.27 -11.11
C GLY A 18 5.91 -6.32 -10.60
N ARG A 19 5.36 -7.54 -10.46
CA ARG A 19 3.97 -7.78 -10.04
C ARG A 19 3.79 -9.18 -9.47
N ILE A 20 2.82 -9.31 -8.58
CA ILE A 20 2.28 -10.61 -8.14
C ILE A 20 1.54 -11.24 -9.32
N LYS A 21 1.77 -12.53 -9.60
CA LYS A 21 0.98 -13.25 -10.61
C LYS A 21 -0.35 -13.70 -10.00
N PRO A 22 -1.45 -13.75 -10.78
CA PRO A 22 -2.70 -14.29 -10.30
C PRO A 22 -2.53 -15.70 -9.72
N GLY A 23 -3.08 -15.94 -8.52
CA GLY A 23 -2.97 -17.21 -7.80
C GLY A 23 -1.74 -17.33 -6.91
N GLN A 24 -0.91 -16.30 -6.80
CA GLN A 24 0.26 -16.26 -5.91
C GLN A 24 0.06 -15.31 -4.72
N GLU A 25 -1.15 -14.77 -4.52
CA GLU A 25 -1.43 -13.79 -3.47
C GLU A 25 -1.16 -14.35 -2.06
N ASP A 26 -1.35 -15.65 -1.86
CA ASP A 26 -1.14 -16.31 -0.57
C ASP A 26 0.32 -16.17 -0.10
N ASP A 27 1.29 -16.21 -1.02
CA ASP A 27 2.73 -16.04 -0.73
C ASP A 27 3.06 -14.63 -0.20
N HIS A 28 2.18 -13.66 -0.47
CA HIS A 28 2.31 -12.25 -0.11
C HIS A 28 1.35 -11.84 1.02
N SER A 29 0.67 -12.81 1.65
CA SER A 29 -0.35 -12.55 2.69
C SER A 29 0.18 -11.72 3.86
N PHE A 30 1.47 -11.88 4.20
CA PHE A 30 2.09 -11.16 5.30
C PHE A 30 2.08 -9.65 5.09
N MET A 31 2.20 -9.17 3.85
CA MET A 31 2.12 -7.75 3.48
C MET A 31 0.70 -7.33 3.07
N LEU A 32 -0.02 -8.17 2.33
CA LEU A 32 -1.39 -7.87 1.90
C LEU A 32 -2.34 -7.66 3.09
N MET A 33 -2.25 -8.50 4.13
CA MET A 33 -3.18 -8.42 5.27
C MET A 33 -3.13 -7.06 6.00
N PRO A 34 -1.96 -6.53 6.43
CA PRO A 34 -1.91 -5.20 7.04
C PRO A 34 -2.44 -4.08 6.14
N LEU A 35 -2.11 -4.10 4.84
CA LEU A 35 -2.59 -3.11 3.87
C LEU A 35 -4.12 -3.10 3.77
N GLU A 36 -4.73 -4.26 3.53
CA GLU A 36 -6.17 -4.38 3.33
C GLU A 36 -6.95 -4.14 4.64
N THR A 37 -6.46 -4.66 5.77
CA THR A 37 -7.12 -4.45 7.07
C THR A 37 -7.06 -3.00 7.53
N ASN A 38 -5.94 -2.30 7.36
CA ASN A 38 -5.83 -0.89 7.69
C ASN A 38 -6.75 -0.02 6.82
N ALA A 39 -6.78 -0.28 5.51
CA ALA A 39 -7.69 0.42 4.60
C ALA A 39 -9.16 0.18 4.97
N LEU A 40 -9.53 -1.05 5.34
CA LEU A 40 -10.89 -1.38 5.76
C LEU A 40 -11.29 -0.66 7.06
N LYS A 41 -10.38 -0.58 8.04
CA LYS A 41 -10.59 0.19 9.28
C LYS A 41 -10.91 1.65 8.98
N ILE A 42 -10.19 2.26 8.04
CA ILE A 42 -10.48 3.63 7.59
C ILE A 42 -11.85 3.73 6.92
N ASN A 43 -12.20 2.84 6.00
CA ASN A 43 -13.50 2.87 5.32
C ASN A 43 -14.68 2.73 6.30
N ARG A 44 -14.57 1.83 7.29
CA ARG A 44 -15.58 1.66 8.34
C ARG A 44 -15.80 2.95 9.13
N LYS A 45 -14.73 3.65 9.47
CA LYS A 45 -14.78 4.91 10.22
C LYS A 45 -15.23 6.09 9.35
N TYR A 46 -14.86 6.08 8.08
CA TYR A 46 -15.11 7.15 7.11
C TYR A 46 -15.58 6.57 5.77
N PRO A 47 -16.89 6.31 5.60
CA PRO A 47 -17.41 5.69 4.36
C PRO A 47 -17.16 6.50 3.08
N SER A 48 -16.86 7.80 3.18
CA SER A 48 -16.44 8.65 2.05
C SER A 48 -15.07 8.25 1.50
N SER A 49 -14.20 7.66 2.33
CA SER A 49 -12.97 6.96 1.95
C SER A 49 -13.30 5.60 1.31
N ASN A 50 -13.97 5.64 0.16
CA ASN A 50 -14.44 4.48 -0.60
C ASN A 50 -13.38 3.90 -1.54
N SER A 51 -13.71 2.83 -2.26
CA SER A 51 -12.77 2.12 -3.15
C SER A 51 -12.19 3.01 -4.24
N ARG A 52 -13.00 3.96 -4.77
CA ARG A 52 -12.50 4.96 -5.72
C ARG A 52 -11.43 5.85 -5.10
N ARG A 53 -11.57 6.24 -3.83
CA ARG A 53 -10.54 7.01 -3.08
C ARG A 53 -9.33 6.14 -2.76
N LEU A 54 -9.53 4.86 -2.44
CA LEU A 54 -8.43 3.92 -2.22
C LEU A 54 -7.57 3.73 -3.47
N LYS A 55 -8.18 3.67 -4.65
CA LYS A 55 -7.44 3.64 -5.91
C LYS A 55 -6.49 4.84 -5.99
N GLU A 56 -6.97 6.05 -5.74
CA GLU A 56 -6.10 7.24 -5.74
C GLU A 56 -5.00 7.15 -4.67
N ALA A 57 -5.34 6.69 -3.47
CA ALA A 57 -4.38 6.48 -2.39
C ALA A 57 -3.25 5.51 -2.78
N THR A 58 -3.55 4.41 -3.48
CA THR A 58 -2.49 3.50 -3.98
C THR A 58 -1.53 4.21 -4.92
N ALA A 59 -2.00 5.11 -5.80
CA ALA A 59 -1.12 5.88 -6.67
C ALA A 59 -0.25 6.86 -5.87
N LEU A 60 -0.83 7.54 -4.87
CA LEU A 60 -0.12 8.47 -4.00
C LEU A 60 1.01 7.77 -3.22
N VAL A 61 0.72 6.60 -2.62
CA VAL A 61 1.72 5.75 -1.95
C VAL A 61 2.87 5.39 -2.88
N LEU A 62 2.56 5.02 -4.13
CA LEU A 62 3.60 4.70 -5.12
C LEU A 62 4.47 5.91 -5.48
N PHE A 63 3.91 7.11 -5.55
CA PHE A 63 4.72 8.32 -5.72
C PHE A 63 5.61 8.59 -4.52
N ASP A 64 5.10 8.44 -3.29
CA ASP A 64 5.91 8.65 -2.09
C ASP A 64 7.08 7.65 -2.01
N ILE A 65 6.83 6.37 -2.34
CA ILE A 65 7.89 5.35 -2.45
C ILE A 65 8.91 5.74 -3.52
N LYS A 66 8.45 6.16 -4.70
CA LYS A 66 9.34 6.53 -5.80
C LYS A 66 10.19 7.75 -5.46
N GLU A 67 9.61 8.75 -4.81
CA GLU A 67 10.33 9.91 -4.30
C GLU A 67 11.42 9.48 -3.31
N ARG A 68 11.14 8.53 -2.41
CA ARG A 68 12.13 8.01 -1.46
C ARG A 68 13.26 7.23 -2.15
N CYS A 69 12.95 6.42 -3.16
CA CYS A 69 13.95 5.62 -3.86
C CYS A 69 14.82 6.44 -4.81
N THR A 70 14.31 7.55 -5.35
CA THR A 70 14.98 8.30 -6.44
C THR A 70 15.36 9.74 -6.09
N GLY A 71 14.78 10.30 -5.02
CA GLY A 71 14.84 11.73 -4.70
C GLY A 71 14.03 12.64 -5.63
N GLU A 72 13.38 12.11 -6.68
CA GLU A 72 12.54 12.88 -7.60
C GLU A 72 11.29 13.40 -6.87
N LYS A 73 11.09 14.73 -6.87
CA LYS A 73 9.96 15.38 -6.21
C LYS A 73 8.75 15.48 -7.13
N TYR A 74 7.57 15.20 -6.60
CA TYR A 74 6.30 15.28 -7.32
C TYR A 74 5.35 16.27 -6.66
N ASP A 75 4.77 17.20 -7.43
CA ASP A 75 3.66 18.02 -6.94
C ASP A 75 2.35 17.23 -7.02
N LEU A 76 1.96 16.65 -5.89
CA LEU A 76 0.74 15.86 -5.75
C LEU A 76 -0.38 16.60 -5.00
N SER A 77 -0.18 17.87 -4.68
CA SER A 77 -1.09 18.66 -3.84
C SER A 77 -2.52 18.69 -4.41
N SER A 78 -2.64 18.79 -5.74
CA SER A 78 -3.93 18.78 -6.45
C SER A 78 -4.64 17.42 -6.49
N PHE A 79 -3.96 16.33 -6.12
CA PHE A 79 -4.52 14.98 -6.13
C PHE A 79 -4.96 14.50 -4.75
N ARG A 80 -4.51 15.18 -3.69
CA ARG A 80 -4.83 14.82 -2.32
C ARG A 80 -6.12 15.49 -1.88
N ASN A 81 -6.99 14.70 -1.28
CA ASN A 81 -8.17 15.18 -0.55
C ASN A 81 -8.27 14.41 0.76
N GLU A 82 -9.15 14.86 1.66
CA GLU A 82 -9.24 14.26 2.99
C GLU A 82 -9.53 12.75 2.94
N ASP A 83 -10.34 12.29 1.99
CA ASP A 83 -10.75 10.90 1.90
C ASP A 83 -9.63 9.97 1.42
N ASN A 84 -8.84 10.39 0.42
CA ASN A 84 -7.72 9.59 -0.08
C ASN A 84 -6.47 9.72 0.81
N GLN A 85 -6.28 10.85 1.49
CA GLN A 85 -5.18 11.03 2.45
C GLN A 85 -5.29 10.10 3.65
N ARG A 86 -6.50 9.89 4.19
CA ARG A 86 -6.69 8.91 5.28
C ARG A 86 -6.29 7.50 4.86
N LEU A 87 -6.57 7.13 3.61
CA LEU A 87 -6.25 5.82 3.06
C LEU A 87 -4.76 5.70 2.72
N GLU A 88 -4.16 6.75 2.15
CA GLU A 88 -2.72 6.86 1.90
C GLU A 88 -1.95 6.64 3.19
N GLN A 89 -2.32 7.36 4.25
CA GLN A 89 -1.74 7.19 5.58
C GLN A 89 -1.90 5.76 6.10
N ALA A 90 -3.09 5.15 5.97
CA ALA A 90 -3.33 3.80 6.46
C ALA A 90 -2.52 2.72 5.72
N LEU A 91 -2.31 2.91 4.42
CA LEU A 91 -1.44 2.04 3.61
C LEU A 91 0.03 2.22 4.02
N LEU A 92 0.52 3.45 4.13
CA LEU A 92 1.90 3.73 4.56
C LEU A 92 2.17 3.22 5.97
N MET A 93 1.22 3.38 6.91
CA MET A 93 1.35 2.84 8.26
C MET A 93 1.59 1.33 8.29
N ALA A 94 1.25 0.59 7.24
CA ALA A 94 1.44 -0.85 7.19
C ALA A 94 2.91 -1.29 7.00
N PHE A 95 3.79 -0.44 6.47
CA PHE A 95 5.16 -0.86 6.13
C PHE A 95 6.18 0.27 6.08
N ASP A 96 5.77 1.53 6.00
CA ASP A 96 6.68 2.64 5.70
C ASP A 96 7.36 3.14 6.98
N PRO A 97 8.70 3.05 7.10
CA PRO A 97 9.41 3.49 8.31
C PRO A 97 9.33 5.01 8.51
N PHE A 98 9.13 5.79 7.45
CA PHE A 98 9.02 7.25 7.56
C PHE A 98 7.64 7.71 8.02
N THR A 99 6.66 6.81 8.03
CA THR A 99 5.29 7.08 8.48
C THR A 99 4.96 6.34 9.78
N ASN A 100 5.49 5.13 9.97
CA ASN A 100 5.26 4.32 11.16
C ASN A 100 6.54 4.19 12.01
N GLU A 101 6.51 4.81 13.19
CA GLU A 101 7.61 4.78 14.16
C GLU A 101 7.94 3.36 14.66
N GLU A 102 6.94 2.47 14.76
CA GLU A 102 7.17 1.07 15.16
C GLU A 102 7.99 0.33 14.10
N VAL A 103 7.69 0.53 12.81
CA VAL A 103 8.49 -0.03 11.71
C VAL A 103 9.92 0.53 11.74
N MET A 104 10.07 1.85 11.88
CA MET A 104 11.38 2.49 11.99
C MET A 104 12.19 1.93 13.17
N ALA A 105 11.57 1.76 14.33
CA ALA A 105 12.22 1.20 15.51
C ALA A 105 12.65 -0.25 15.28
N SER A 106 11.79 -1.08 14.69
CA SER A 106 12.13 -2.47 14.37
C SER A 106 13.26 -2.58 13.33
N LEU A 107 13.28 -1.73 12.30
CA LEU A 107 14.38 -1.69 11.33
C LEU A 107 15.71 -1.28 11.96
N LYS A 108 15.71 -0.24 12.81
CA LYS A 108 16.92 0.17 13.54
C LYS A 108 17.45 -0.92 14.45
N SER A 109 16.58 -1.75 15.02
CA SER A 109 16.97 -2.86 15.90
C SER A 109 17.53 -4.08 15.16
N THR A 110 17.20 -4.26 13.87
CA THR A 110 17.62 -5.41 13.05
C THR A 110 18.90 -5.14 12.24
N ALA A 111 19.40 -3.90 12.22
CA ALA A 111 20.70 -3.48 11.67
C ALA A 111 21.00 -3.88 10.21
N SER A 112 19.98 -4.25 9.43
CA SER A 112 20.17 -4.90 8.12
C SER A 112 19.81 -4.03 6.92
N ILE A 113 19.29 -2.82 7.12
CA ILE A 113 18.84 -1.93 6.03
C ILE A 113 19.35 -0.50 6.28
N ASP A 114 20.11 0.05 5.34
CA ASP A 114 20.47 1.47 5.34
C ASP A 114 19.36 2.29 4.65
N LEU A 115 18.58 3.03 5.43
CA LEU A 115 17.47 3.85 4.94
C LEU A 115 17.92 5.13 4.20
N GLU A 116 19.22 5.43 4.16
CA GLU A 116 19.79 6.48 3.31
C GLU A 116 20.32 5.92 1.99
N ASN A 117 20.48 4.59 1.89
CA ASN A 117 20.92 3.92 0.68
C ASN A 117 19.72 3.59 -0.23
N THR A 118 19.79 4.09 -1.47
CA THR A 118 18.72 3.93 -2.46
C THR A 118 18.50 2.49 -2.91
N ASP A 119 19.55 1.66 -2.95
CA ASP A 119 19.42 0.24 -3.33
C ASP A 119 18.76 -0.56 -2.21
N ASP A 120 19.13 -0.28 -0.96
CA ASP A 120 18.51 -0.91 0.23
C ASP A 120 17.03 -0.50 0.35
N LEU A 121 16.71 0.78 0.14
CA LEU A 121 15.32 1.26 0.08
C LEU A 121 14.54 0.60 -1.06
N HIS A 122 15.14 0.49 -2.25
CA HIS A 122 14.50 -0.17 -3.39
C HIS A 122 14.18 -1.64 -3.06
N ASN A 123 15.15 -2.37 -2.49
CA ASN A 123 14.94 -3.77 -2.07
C ASN A 123 13.87 -3.89 -0.97
N PHE A 124 13.86 -2.96 -0.01
CA PHE A 124 12.87 -2.92 1.06
C PHE A 124 11.44 -2.71 0.54
N TYR A 125 11.26 -1.78 -0.40
CA TYR A 125 9.94 -1.46 -0.95
C TYR A 125 9.43 -2.44 -2.01
N GLN A 126 10.25 -3.41 -2.43
CA GLN A 126 9.87 -4.44 -3.41
C GLN A 126 8.54 -5.13 -3.07
N GLU A 127 8.44 -5.71 -1.86
CA GLU A 127 7.24 -6.44 -1.42
C GLU A 127 6.00 -5.53 -1.24
N PRO A 128 6.10 -4.36 -0.55
CA PRO A 128 5.00 -3.41 -0.50
C PRO A 128 4.50 -2.95 -1.87
N VAL A 129 5.39 -2.63 -2.82
CA VAL A 129 5.00 -2.10 -4.13
C VAL A 129 4.19 -3.14 -4.92
N ILE A 130 4.65 -4.40 -4.99
CA ILE A 130 3.92 -5.43 -5.74
C ILE A 130 2.57 -5.76 -5.09
N CYS A 131 2.46 -5.67 -3.77
CA CYS A 131 1.20 -5.82 -3.03
C CYS A 131 0.23 -4.66 -3.31
N ILE A 132 0.71 -3.42 -3.30
CA ILE A 132 -0.09 -2.23 -3.65
C ILE A 132 -0.63 -2.32 -5.08
N LEU A 133 0.21 -2.74 -6.03
CA LEU A 133 -0.20 -2.97 -7.43
C LEU A 133 -1.28 -4.05 -7.51
N ARG A 134 -1.14 -5.15 -6.76
CA ARG A 134 -2.13 -6.24 -6.73
C ARG A 134 -3.45 -5.80 -6.12
N ILE A 135 -3.42 -5.01 -5.05
CA ILE A 135 -4.61 -4.39 -4.44
C ILE A 135 -5.30 -3.49 -5.46
N LYS A 136 -4.55 -2.65 -6.19
CA LYS A 136 -5.10 -1.81 -7.26
C LYS A 136 -5.84 -2.62 -8.32
N GLU A 137 -5.29 -3.75 -8.78
CA GLU A 137 -5.98 -4.64 -9.73
C GLU A 137 -7.29 -5.21 -9.16
N SER A 138 -7.30 -5.53 -7.87
CA SER A 138 -8.50 -5.97 -7.16
C SER A 138 -9.53 -4.83 -7.07
N ILE A 139 -9.10 -3.62 -6.76
CA ILE A 139 -9.96 -2.43 -6.73
C ILE A 139 -10.62 -2.20 -8.09
N ASP A 140 -9.85 -2.24 -9.18
CA ASP A 140 -10.40 -2.08 -10.53
C ASP A 140 -11.47 -3.12 -10.85
N THR A 141 -11.24 -4.37 -10.45
CA THR A 141 -12.18 -5.48 -10.66
C THR A 141 -13.48 -5.24 -9.91
N TRP A 142 -13.39 -4.91 -8.62
CA TRP A 142 -14.58 -4.78 -7.78
C TRP A 142 -15.30 -3.44 -7.96
N GLU A 143 -14.59 -2.36 -8.30
CA GLU A 143 -15.21 -1.09 -8.68
C GLU A 143 -16.09 -1.26 -9.93
N LYS A 144 -15.60 -2.02 -10.92
CA LYS A 144 -16.36 -2.33 -12.14
C LYS A 144 -17.61 -3.17 -11.86
N ASN A 145 -17.54 -4.11 -10.91
CA ASN A 145 -18.62 -5.07 -10.66
C ASN A 145 -19.64 -4.59 -9.62
N LEU A 146 -19.21 -3.84 -8.60
CA LEU A 146 -20.00 -3.48 -7.42
C LEU A 146 -20.05 -1.95 -7.18
N GLY A 147 -19.45 -1.14 -8.07
CA GLY A 147 -19.51 0.32 -8.00
C GLY A 147 -18.45 0.94 -7.08
N ALA A 148 -18.62 2.22 -6.73
CA ALA A 148 -17.57 3.05 -6.15
C ALA A 148 -17.00 2.59 -4.78
N ASN A 149 -17.70 1.69 -4.07
CA ASN A 149 -17.25 1.08 -2.82
C ASN A 149 -17.03 -0.45 -2.93
N GLY A 150 -17.02 -0.97 -4.16
CA GLY A 150 -17.11 -2.40 -4.42
C GLY A 150 -16.00 -3.24 -3.81
N TYR A 151 -14.78 -2.72 -3.78
CA TYR A 151 -13.66 -3.44 -3.18
C TYR A 151 -13.79 -3.54 -1.66
N PHE A 152 -14.29 -2.49 -1.00
CA PHE A 152 -14.54 -2.54 0.44
C PHE A 152 -15.66 -3.51 0.79
N GLU A 153 -16.72 -3.58 -0.02
CA GLU A 153 -17.77 -4.60 0.14
C GLU A 153 -17.22 -6.03 -0.02
N PHE A 154 -16.27 -6.24 -0.93
CA PHE A 154 -15.61 -7.52 -1.12
C PHE A 154 -14.76 -7.91 0.11
N ILE A 155 -13.85 -7.04 0.55
CA ILE A 155 -12.96 -7.37 1.68
C ILE A 155 -13.71 -7.44 3.02
N GLU A 156 -14.78 -6.66 3.20
CA GLU A 156 -15.65 -6.75 4.38
C GLU A 156 -16.30 -8.14 4.47
N LYS A 157 -16.77 -8.70 3.34
CA LYS A 157 -17.32 -10.07 3.29
C LYS A 157 -16.26 -11.14 3.51
N PHE A 158 -15.04 -10.92 3.01
CA PHE A 158 -13.95 -11.90 3.08
C PHE A 158 -13.32 -12.00 4.48
N MET A 159 -13.09 -10.87 5.14
CA MET A 159 -12.33 -10.83 6.40
C MET A 159 -12.86 -9.84 7.44
N GLY A 160 -13.98 -9.15 7.19
CA GLY A 160 -14.48 -8.11 8.09
C GLY A 160 -14.78 -8.62 9.51
N ASN A 161 -15.28 -9.85 9.65
CA ASN A 161 -15.54 -10.46 10.95
C ASN A 161 -14.28 -10.77 11.79
N LYS A 162 -13.09 -10.80 11.16
CA LYS A 162 -11.81 -11.03 11.83
C LYS A 162 -11.20 -9.73 12.38
N ILE A 163 -11.74 -8.57 12.00
CA ILE A 163 -11.21 -7.26 12.36
C ILE A 163 -12.10 -6.65 13.43
N THR A 164 -11.63 -6.68 14.67
CA THR A 164 -12.40 -6.28 15.87
C THR A 164 -11.94 -4.98 16.52
N ASP A 165 -10.82 -4.41 16.06
CA ASP A 165 -10.23 -3.19 16.60
C ASP A 165 -9.91 -2.16 15.51
N ASP A 166 -9.55 -0.96 15.95
CA ASP A 166 -9.13 0.16 15.11
C ASP A 166 -7.60 0.36 15.09
N LYS A 167 -6.81 -0.53 15.70
CA LYS A 167 -5.35 -0.39 15.76
C LYS A 167 -4.75 -0.70 14.39
N MET A 168 -3.90 0.17 13.84
CA MET A 168 -3.23 -0.13 12.58
C MET A 168 -2.20 -1.26 12.75
N ASN A 169 -2.22 -2.19 11.81
CA ASN A 169 -1.28 -3.31 11.72
C ASN A 169 -0.12 -2.94 10.81
N PHE A 170 1.03 -3.59 10.98
CA PHE A 170 2.16 -3.42 10.07
C PHE A 170 2.93 -4.73 9.88
N SER A 171 3.67 -4.81 8.78
CA SER A 171 4.61 -5.87 8.47
C SER A 171 5.69 -5.34 7.53
N PHE A 172 6.85 -5.99 7.51
CA PHE A 172 7.92 -5.72 6.56
C PHE A 172 8.80 -6.96 6.43
N ALA A 173 9.47 -7.09 5.29
CA ALA A 173 10.48 -8.12 5.10
C ALA A 173 11.82 -7.66 5.66
N VAL A 174 12.51 -8.53 6.41
CA VAL A 174 13.91 -8.32 6.80
C VAL A 174 14.79 -9.12 5.85
N PRO A 175 15.71 -8.48 5.10
CA PRO A 175 16.68 -9.20 4.29
C PRO A 175 17.55 -10.13 5.17
N GLY A 176 17.57 -11.43 4.87
CA GLY A 176 18.44 -12.41 5.53
C GLY A 176 17.75 -13.39 6.48
N GLU A 177 16.48 -13.17 6.84
CA GLU A 177 15.65 -14.21 7.44
C GLU A 177 15.00 -15.02 6.31
N ASN A 178 15.68 -16.08 5.87
CA ASN A 178 14.98 -17.15 5.18
C ASN A 178 13.92 -17.67 6.17
N LEU A 179 12.64 -17.44 5.86
CA LEU A 179 11.53 -18.13 6.50
C LEU A 179 11.65 -19.61 6.11
N SER A 180 12.39 -20.37 6.91
CA SER A 180 12.48 -21.83 6.87
C SER A 180 11.29 -22.48 7.56
#